data_AF-H6RG15-F1
#
_entry.id   AF-H6RG15-F1
#
_cell.length_a   1.000
_cell.length_b   1.000
_cell.length_c   1.000
_cell.angle_alpha   90.00
_cell.angle_beta   90.00
_cell.angle_gamma   90.00
#
_symmetry.space_group_name_H-M   'P 1'
#
loop_
_entity.id
_entity.type
_entity.pdbx_description
1 polymer ?
#
loop_
_entity_poly.entity_id
_entity_poly.type
_entity_poly.pdbx_seq_one_letter_code
_entity_poly.pdbx_strand_id
1 'polypeptide(L)' 'MNFLEKYYPILLAFLSFLYSIFLWFSGNELDGIYVGLWPITILGFSIAIRQRRKDN' A
#
# COMPACT_ATOMS: atom_id res chain seq x y z
N MET A 1 7.65 3.83 20.97
CA MET A 1 7.39 3.22 19.65
C MET A 1 6.99 4.34 18.71
N ASN A 2 7.81 4.63 17.71
CA ASN A 2 7.60 5.79 16.86
C ASN A 2 6.30 5.61 16.07
N PHE A 3 5.43 6.64 16.07
CA PHE A 3 4.15 6.60 15.36
C PHE A 3 4.34 6.17 13.89
N LEU A 4 5.43 6.62 13.26
CA LEU A 4 5.80 6.25 11.89
C LEU A 4 5.99 4.74 11.68
N GLU A 5 6.52 3.98 12.65
CA GLU A 5 6.68 2.53 12.53
C GLU A 5 5.34 1.80 12.54
N LYS A 6 4.34 2.38 13.23
CA LYS A 6 2.99 1.81 13.31
C LYS A 6 2.12 2.16 12.10
N TYR A 7 2.35 3.28 11.43
CA TYR A 7 1.51 3.72 10.30
C TYR A 7 2.20 3.67 8.94
N TYR A 8 3.45 3.23 8.87
CA TYR A 8 4.22 3.03 7.62
C TYR A 8 3.45 2.31 6.49
N PRO A 9 2.65 1.25 6.73
CA PRO A 9 1.96 0.54 5.64
C PRO A 9 0.83 1.37 5.01
N ILE A 10 0.19 2.23 5.81
CA ILE A 10 -0.89 3.11 5.36
C ILE A 10 -0.31 4.23 4.50
N LEU A 11 0.83 4.80 4.91
CA LEU A 11 1.54 5.80 4.12
C LEU A 11 1.97 5.23 2.76
N LEU A 12 2.50 4.01 2.74
CA LEU A 12 2.88 3.31 1.50
C LEU A 12 1.69 3.02 0.59
N ALA A 13 0.59 2.53 1.15
CA ALA A 13 -0.64 2.30 0.38
C ALA A 13 -1.17 3.60 -0.23
N PHE A 14 -1.11 4.71 0.51
CA PHE A 14 -1.51 6.03 0.03
C PHE A 14 -0.60 6.55 -1.10
N LEU A 15 0.72 6.40 -0.96
CA LEU A 15 1.65 6.77 -2.03
C LEU A 15 1.46 5.93 -3.30
N SER A 16 1.21 4.63 -3.14
CA SER A 16 0.89 3.74 -4.27
C SER A 16 -0.40 4.15 -4.98
N PHE A 17 -1.40 4.59 -4.22
CA PHE A 17 -2.65 5.11 -4.77
C PHE A 17 -2.44 6.40 -5.57
N LEU A 18 -1.67 7.36 -5.04
CA LEU A 18 -1.31 8.58 -5.78
C LEU A 18 -0.54 8.27 -7.07
N TYR A 19 0.36 7.29 -7.04
CA TYR A 19 1.10 6.87 -8.21
C TYR A 19 0.20 6.21 -9.28
N SER A 20 -0.80 5.42 -8.86
CA SER A 20 -1.83 4.87 -9.76
C SER A 20 -2.60 5.98 -10.47
N ILE A 21 -3.02 7.01 -9.74
CA ILE A 21 -3.70 8.18 -10.32
C ILE A 21 -2.77 8.91 -11.31
N PHE A 22 -1.51 9.12 -10.94
CA PHE A 22 -0.54 9.78 -11.81
C PHE A 22 -0.31 9.03 -13.13
N LEU A 23 -0.17 7.70 -13.08
CA LEU A 23 -0.02 6.83 -14.25
C LEU A 23 -1.26 6.87 -15.15
N TRP A 24 -2.45 6.84 -14.56
CA TRP A 24 -3.72 6.93 -15.27
C TRP A 24 -3.79 8.22 -16.11
N PHE A 25 -3.47 9.37 -15.50
CA PHE A 25 -3.46 10.65 -16.22
C PHE A 25 -2.26 10.83 -17.15
N SER A 26 -1.20 10.02 -17.02
CA SER A 26 -0.04 10.01 -17.93
C SER A 26 -0.27 9.19 -19.20
N GLY A 27 -1.45 8.56 -19.35
CA GLY A 27 -1.80 7.73 -20.51
C GLY A 27 -1.39 6.26 -20.40
N ASN A 28 -0.78 5.84 -19.29
CA ASN A 28 -0.46 4.44 -19.00
C ASN A 28 -1.57 3.82 -18.12
N GLU A 29 -2.76 3.69 -18.71
CA GLU A 29 -3.98 3.26 -18.01
C GLU A 29 -3.86 1.84 -17.44
N LEU A 30 -3.24 0.92 -18.18
CA LEU A 30 -3.00 -0.46 -17.73
C LEU A 30 -2.11 -0.50 -16.48
N ASP A 31 -0.99 0.20 -16.50
CA ASP A 31 -0.09 0.29 -15.35
C ASP A 31 -0.78 0.98 -14.17
N GLY A 32 -1.60 2.01 -14.44
CA GLY A 32 -2.42 2.66 -13.44
C GLY A 32 -3.35 1.68 -12.71
N ILE A 33 -4.03 0.80 -13.45
CA ILE A 33 -4.89 -0.25 -12.88
C ILE A 33 -4.07 -1.27 -12.08
N TYR A 34 -2.95 -1.75 -12.62
CA TYR A 34 -2.11 -2.74 -11.93
C TYR A 34 -1.54 -2.19 -10.61
N VAL A 35 -1.06 -0.95 -10.61
CA VAL A 35 -0.57 -0.30 -9.39
C VAL A 35 -1.71 0.08 -8.45
N GLY A 36 -2.91 0.33 -8.98
CA GLY A 36 -4.13 0.53 -8.17
C GLY A 36 -4.51 -0.67 -7.30
N LEU A 37 -4.03 -1.87 -7.61
CA LEU A 37 -4.22 -3.09 -6.80
C LEU A 37 -3.23 -3.21 -5.64
N TRP A 38 -2.09 -2.53 -5.71
CA TRP A 38 -1.02 -2.63 -4.71
C TRP A 38 -1.42 -2.14 -3.30
N PRO A 39 -2.26 -1.11 -3.10
CA PRO A 39 -2.73 -0.72 -1.77
C PRO A 39 -3.35 -1.88 -0.98
N ILE A 40 -4.12 -2.75 -1.64
CA ILE A 40 -4.79 -3.90 -1.01
C ILE A 40 -3.75 -4.92 -0.55
N THR A 41 -2.75 -5.20 -1.38
CA THR A 41 -1.69 -6.18 -1.06
C THR A 41 -0.74 -5.66 0.01
N ILE A 42 -0.36 -4.36 -0.02
CA ILE A 42 0.46 -3.72 1.01
C ILE A 42 -0.22 -3.80 2.39
N LEU A 43 -1.50 -3.44 2.45
CA LEU A 43 -2.27 -3.52 3.69
C LEU A 43 -2.46 -4.97 4.15
N GLY A 44 -2.84 -5.88 3.25
CA GLY A 44 -2.99 -7.30 3.55
C GLY A 44 -1.70 -7.92 4.10
N PHE A 45 -0.56 -7.64 3.48
CA PHE A 45 0.74 -8.11 3.94
C PHE A 45 1.13 -7.52 5.30
N SER A 46 0.84 -6.23 5.52
CA SER A 46 1.07 -5.59 6.82
C SER A 46 0.25 -6.22 7.95
N ILE A 47 -0.98 -6.63 7.65
CA ILE A 47 -1.87 -7.35 8.59
C ILE A 47 -1.33 -8.76 8.85
N ALA A 48 -0.96 -9.51 7.81
CA ALA A 48 -0.39 -10.85 7.95
C ALA A 48 0.87 -10.86 8.84
N ILE A 49 1.78 -9.90 8.65
CA ILE A 49 2.97 -9.76 9.50
C ILE A 49 2.58 -9.42 10.95
N ARG A 50 1.55 -8.59 11.17
CA ARG A 50 1.08 -8.26 12.51
C ARG A 50 0.40 -9.42 13.21
N GLN A 51 -0.36 -10.22 12.47
CA GLN A 51 -0.97 -11.46 13.00
C GLN A 51 0.13 -12.37 13.55
N ARG A 52 1.22 -12.60 12.78
CA ARG A 52 2.36 -13.41 13.22
C ARG A 52 3.12 -12.86 14.43
N ARG A 53 3.12 -11.53 14.63
CA ARG A 53 3.77 -10.88 15.78
C ARG A 53 2.90 -10.86 17.05
N LYS A 54 1.60 -11.12 16.93
CA LYS A 54 0.64 -11.10 18.04
C LYS A 54 0.36 -12.51 18.61
N ASP A 55 0.87 -13.56 17.98
CA ASP A 55 0.74 -14.97 18.37
C ASP A 55 1.63 -15.39 19.58
N ASN A 56 1.90 -14.46 20.51
CA ASN A 56 2.50 -14.75 21.82
C ASN A 56 1.61 -14.18 22.93
#